data_AF-A0A0S7XH45-F1
#
_entry.id   AF-A0A0S7XH45-F1
#
_cell.length_a   1.000
_cell.length_b   1.000
_cell.length_c   1.000
_cell.angle_alpha   90.00
_cell.angle_beta   90.00
_cell.angle_gamma   90.00
#
_symmetry.space_group_name_H-M   'P 1'
#
loop_
_entity.id
_entity.type
_entity.pdbx_description
1 polymer ?
#
loop_
_entity_poly.entity_id
_entity_poly.type
_entity_poly.pdbx_seq_one_letter_code
_entity_poly.pdbx_strand_id
1 'polypeptide(L)'
;MKKSVAILFIAVALSGCATSARYEAGYITRKPKKREESAFVNWMKYTFFYQGQQLLNPERVFRKLIGRPKKAIDIDENGEVPDNSFYTNRDVAAMTPEEIRLGSCQGPGPVGKISITKLKETGISPGFFGRDEQGTMYLFKFDPPGYPELATGAEIVGNRILYALGYYVPEMYLITVEGTGDERFDGKRAMASKFLEGELLGFFRYNNHIHRRELRALKVAQGWINNTDCKDANTLVAWRDGVAYNYLIDFNCSLGSAGGGPKDPSAGWENIWDFEEFFTDVFTFDLDKEPYDKNARPFSPAVGLFDANYDPKRWEPNYPNTAFEEITDEDARWMAEKIAGFTDEKIRAAVEAARYSRKEDEDYIVDILIKRRDIILETYGLKE
;
A
#
# COMPACT_ATOMS: atom_id res chain seq x y z
N MET A 1 32.76 -37.61 13.17
CA MET A 1 31.35 -37.17 13.20
C MET A 1 31.14 -36.07 12.16
N LYS A 2 30.75 -36.45 10.93
CA LYS A 2 30.39 -35.52 9.87
C LYS A 2 28.89 -35.25 9.98
N LYS A 3 28.49 -34.00 10.24
CA LYS A 3 27.09 -33.60 10.19
C LYS A 3 26.72 -33.40 8.72
N SER A 4 25.91 -34.32 8.19
CA SER A 4 25.32 -34.19 6.87
C SER A 4 24.31 -33.05 6.87
N VAL A 5 24.50 -32.07 5.99
CA VAL A 5 23.52 -31.04 5.66
C VAL A 5 22.41 -31.73 4.86
N ALA A 6 21.22 -31.84 5.44
CA ALA A 6 20.04 -32.31 4.72
C ALA A 6 19.54 -31.17 3.82
N ILE A 7 19.85 -31.26 2.52
CA ILE A 7 19.22 -30.43 1.50
C ILE A 7 17.79 -30.92 1.34
N LEU A 8 16.85 -30.16 1.89
CA LEU A 8 15.42 -30.43 1.74
C LEU A 8 15.01 -30.02 0.31
N PHE A 9 14.95 -30.98 -0.61
CA PHE A 9 14.29 -30.79 -1.90
C PHE A 9 12.79 -30.59 -1.66
N ILE A 10 12.35 -29.34 -1.59
CA ILE A 10 10.92 -29.01 -1.62
C ILE A 10 10.49 -29.10 -3.08
N ALA A 11 9.67 -30.10 -3.38
CA ALA A 11 9.03 -30.24 -4.67
C ALA A 11 8.20 -28.96 -4.94
N VAL A 12 8.66 -28.16 -5.90
CA VAL A 12 7.87 -27.07 -6.48
C VAL A 12 6.70 -27.74 -7.20
N ALA A 13 5.54 -27.76 -6.55
CA ALA A 13 4.30 -28.15 -7.21
C ALA A 13 4.00 -27.10 -8.28
N LEU A 14 4.45 -27.39 -9.51
CA LEU A 14 4.01 -26.75 -10.75
C LEU A 14 2.51 -27.03 -10.92
N SER A 15 1.68 -26.30 -10.18
CA SER A 15 0.27 -26.14 -10.51
C SER A 15 0.14 -25.07 -11.60
N GLY A 16 0.73 -25.39 -12.75
CA GLY A 16 0.46 -24.71 -14.00
C GLY A 16 -0.95 -25.02 -14.48
N CYS A 17 -1.57 -24.03 -15.12
CA CYS A 17 -2.81 -24.12 -15.89
C CYS A 17 -4.08 -24.41 -15.09
N ALA A 18 -4.64 -23.38 -14.44
CA ALA A 18 -6.05 -23.00 -14.58
C ALA A 18 -6.38 -21.89 -13.57
N THR A 19 -6.44 -20.62 -13.98
CA THR A 19 -7.33 -19.60 -13.36
C THR A 19 -7.27 -18.18 -13.95
N SER A 20 -6.62 -17.91 -15.09
CA SER A 20 -6.68 -16.55 -15.69
C SER A 20 -8.08 -16.12 -16.13
N ALA A 21 -9.03 -17.06 -16.28
CA ALA A 21 -10.42 -16.78 -16.64
C ALA A 21 -11.35 -16.46 -15.43
N ARG A 22 -10.83 -16.33 -14.21
CA ARG A 22 -11.70 -16.24 -13.00
C ARG A 22 -12.04 -14.83 -12.50
N TYR A 23 -11.39 -13.78 -13.01
CA TYR A 23 -11.65 -12.42 -12.57
C TYR A 23 -11.79 -11.52 -13.79
N GLU A 24 -13.04 -11.31 -14.21
CA GLU A 24 -13.41 -10.41 -15.30
C GLU A 24 -13.01 -8.97 -14.98
N ALA A 25 -12.90 -8.12 -16.01
CA ALA A 25 -12.57 -6.71 -15.88
C ALA A 25 -13.51 -5.93 -14.93
N GLY A 26 -14.79 -6.34 -14.89
CA GLY A 26 -15.83 -5.68 -14.10
C GLY A 26 -15.97 -6.21 -12.66
N TYR A 27 -17.17 -6.03 -12.11
CA TYR A 27 -17.50 -6.47 -10.76
C TYR A 27 -17.44 -8.00 -10.62
N ILE A 28 -16.75 -8.45 -9.56
CA ILE A 28 -16.69 -9.85 -9.14
C ILE A 28 -18.01 -10.21 -8.45
N THR A 29 -18.93 -10.79 -9.21
CA THR A 29 -20.26 -11.23 -8.75
C THR A 29 -20.29 -12.69 -8.28
N ARG A 30 -19.16 -13.39 -8.41
CA ARG A 30 -18.99 -14.73 -7.85
C ARG A 30 -18.27 -14.64 -6.51
N LYS A 31 -18.94 -15.05 -5.43
CA LYS A 31 -18.38 -15.04 -4.08
C LYS A 31 -17.02 -15.75 -4.02
N PRO A 32 -15.93 -15.04 -3.67
CA PRO A 32 -14.64 -15.66 -3.43
C PRO A 32 -14.69 -16.62 -2.25
N LYS A 33 -13.79 -17.61 -2.24
CA LYS A 33 -13.63 -18.48 -1.07
C LYS A 33 -13.03 -17.66 0.07
N LYS A 34 -13.60 -17.78 1.27
CA LYS A 34 -12.99 -17.24 2.50
C LYS A 34 -11.60 -17.87 2.68
N ARG A 35 -10.62 -17.04 3.03
CA ARG A 35 -9.24 -17.45 3.28
C ARG A 35 -8.82 -17.02 4.68
N GLU A 36 -8.29 -17.97 5.43
CA GLU A 36 -7.60 -17.74 6.69
C GLU A 36 -6.19 -18.32 6.52
N GLU A 37 -5.17 -17.47 6.53
CA GLU A 37 -3.77 -17.87 6.37
C GLU A 37 -2.97 -17.36 7.55
N SER A 38 -2.08 -18.21 8.08
CA SER A 38 -1.21 -17.82 9.19
C SER A 38 -0.11 -16.87 8.71
N ALA A 39 0.39 -16.03 9.61
CA ALA A 39 1.46 -15.08 9.33
C ALA A 39 2.73 -15.75 8.75
N PHE A 40 3.05 -16.97 9.21
CA PHE A 40 4.19 -17.75 8.71
C PHE A 40 4.01 -18.21 7.25
N VAL A 41 2.81 -18.68 6.88
CA VAL A 41 2.51 -19.09 5.50
C VAL A 41 2.56 -17.89 4.56
N ASN A 42 2.07 -16.74 5.00
CA ASN A 42 2.17 -15.49 4.26
C ASN A 42 3.64 -15.09 4.06
N TRP A 43 4.45 -15.07 5.13
CA TRP A 43 5.87 -14.77 5.05
C TRP A 43 6.62 -15.70 4.08
N MET A 44 6.41 -17.02 4.17
CA MET A 44 7.04 -17.98 3.24
C MET A 44 6.68 -17.71 1.77
N LYS A 45 5.46 -17.25 1.48
CA LYS A 45 5.02 -16.93 0.11
C LYS A 45 5.70 -15.70 -0.46
N TYR A 46 5.74 -14.63 0.32
CA TYR A 46 6.37 -13.37 -0.11
C TYR A 46 7.89 -13.53 -0.27
N THR A 47 8.53 -14.21 0.68
CA THR A 47 9.98 -14.37 0.69
C THR A 47 10.48 -15.37 -0.35
N PHE A 48 9.74 -16.46 -0.63
CA PHE A 48 10.26 -17.55 -1.47
C PHE A 48 9.38 -17.91 -2.67
N PHE A 49 8.07 -18.13 -2.45
CA PHE A 49 7.25 -18.79 -3.49
C PHE A 49 6.87 -17.86 -4.65
N TYR A 50 6.53 -16.60 -4.40
CA TYR A 50 6.12 -15.69 -5.47
C TYR A 50 7.29 -15.30 -6.38
N GLN A 51 8.43 -14.97 -5.80
CA GLN A 51 9.66 -14.69 -6.55
C GLN A 51 10.05 -15.88 -7.44
N GLY A 52 10.07 -17.09 -6.88
CA GLY A 52 10.36 -18.31 -7.64
C GLY A 52 9.36 -18.61 -8.75
N GLN A 53 8.05 -18.40 -8.52
CA GLN A 53 7.03 -18.61 -9.57
C GLN A 53 7.21 -17.67 -10.77
N GLN A 54 7.61 -16.42 -10.53
CA GLN A 54 7.80 -15.44 -11.60
C GLN A 54 9.04 -15.70 -12.44
N LEU A 55 10.14 -16.07 -11.79
CA LEU A 55 11.41 -16.40 -12.44
C LEU A 55 11.31 -17.69 -13.27
N LEU A 56 10.53 -18.67 -12.80
CA LEU A 56 10.36 -19.98 -13.46
C LEU A 56 9.22 -19.99 -14.50
N ASN A 57 8.64 -18.84 -14.86
CA ASN A 57 7.62 -18.74 -15.90
C ASN A 57 8.25 -18.35 -17.26
N PRO A 58 8.57 -19.32 -18.15
CA PRO A 58 9.29 -19.04 -19.39
C PRO A 58 8.52 -18.16 -20.37
N GLU A 59 7.18 -18.23 -20.37
CA GLU A 59 6.34 -17.36 -21.22
C GLU A 59 6.47 -15.90 -20.79
N ARG A 60 6.44 -15.65 -19.47
CA ARG A 60 6.64 -14.31 -18.90
C ARG A 60 8.02 -13.77 -19.23
N VAL A 61 9.07 -14.55 -18.95
CA VAL A 61 10.46 -14.16 -19.19
C VAL A 61 10.68 -13.85 -20.68
N PHE A 62 10.20 -14.72 -21.58
CA PHE A 62 10.30 -14.49 -23.01
C PHE A 62 9.62 -13.19 -23.46
N ARG A 63 8.40 -12.91 -22.97
CA ARG A 63 7.67 -11.67 -23.27
C ARG A 63 8.43 -10.42 -22.83
N LYS A 64 9.01 -10.45 -21.62
CA LYS A 64 9.82 -9.34 -21.11
C LYS A 64 11.07 -9.14 -21.98
N LEU A 65 11.79 -10.22 -22.31
CA LEU A 65 13.00 -10.16 -23.13
C LEU A 65 12.77 -9.58 -24.53
N ILE A 66 11.65 -9.89 -25.17
CA ILE A 66 11.33 -9.36 -26.51
C ILE A 66 10.60 -8.00 -26.48
N GLY A 67 10.45 -7.38 -25.30
CA GLY A 67 9.76 -6.10 -25.15
C GLY A 67 8.26 -6.13 -25.50
N ARG A 68 7.58 -7.25 -25.25
CA ARG A 68 6.14 -7.41 -25.53
C ARG A 68 5.38 -7.80 -24.25
N PRO A 69 5.27 -6.89 -23.26
CA PRO A 69 4.49 -7.15 -22.06
C PRO A 69 3.01 -7.38 -22.39
N LYS A 70 2.29 -8.09 -21.52
CA LYS A 70 0.84 -8.30 -21.68
C LYS A 70 0.09 -6.99 -21.40
N LYS A 71 -0.77 -6.58 -22.33
CA LYS A 71 -1.73 -5.48 -22.11
C LYS A 71 -2.65 -5.78 -20.93
N ALA A 72 -3.11 -4.72 -20.27
CA ALA A 72 -4.10 -4.82 -19.21
C ALA A 72 -5.44 -5.35 -19.76
N ILE A 73 -6.16 -6.11 -18.94
CA ILE A 73 -7.42 -6.78 -19.33
C ILE A 73 -8.68 -5.98 -19.00
N ASP A 74 -8.52 -4.90 -18.23
CA ASP A 74 -9.58 -4.13 -17.58
C ASP A 74 -9.57 -2.65 -17.99
N ILE A 75 -9.19 -2.41 -19.24
CA ILE A 75 -9.25 -1.10 -19.87
C ILE A 75 -10.40 -1.03 -20.87
N ASP A 76 -11.02 0.13 -20.99
CA ASP A 76 -12.03 0.44 -21.99
C ASP A 76 -11.40 0.85 -23.34
N GLU A 77 -12.23 1.30 -24.29
CA GLU A 77 -11.79 1.75 -25.62
C GLU A 77 -10.88 2.98 -25.61
N ASN A 78 -10.90 3.78 -24.54
CA ASN A 78 -10.06 4.95 -24.35
C ASN A 78 -8.79 4.64 -23.55
N GLY A 79 -8.64 3.39 -23.08
CA GLY A 79 -7.53 3.01 -22.21
C GLY A 79 -7.77 3.32 -20.73
N GLU A 80 -8.99 3.70 -20.35
CA GLU A 80 -9.34 4.00 -18.96
C GLU A 80 -9.81 2.75 -18.22
N VAL A 81 -9.65 2.74 -16.89
CA VAL A 81 -10.17 1.67 -16.03
C VAL A 81 -11.58 2.05 -15.56
N PRO A 82 -12.64 1.34 -15.95
CA PRO A 82 -13.98 1.60 -15.46
C PRO A 82 -14.16 1.13 -14.01
N ASP A 83 -15.24 1.60 -13.37
CA ASP A 83 -15.65 1.17 -12.03
C ASP A 83 -15.76 -0.36 -11.93
N ASN A 84 -15.14 -0.91 -10.90
CA ASN A 84 -15.07 -2.35 -10.71
C ASN A 84 -14.88 -2.73 -9.22
N SER A 85 -14.56 -4.01 -8.99
CA SER A 85 -14.38 -4.60 -7.66
C SER A 85 -13.14 -4.14 -6.88
N PHE A 86 -12.21 -3.42 -7.48
CA PHE A 86 -10.98 -2.91 -6.86
C PHE A 86 -10.93 -1.39 -6.81
N TYR A 87 -11.75 -0.75 -7.65
CA TYR A 87 -11.52 0.62 -8.08
C TYR A 87 -12.82 1.34 -8.46
N THR A 88 -12.87 2.63 -8.19
CA THR A 88 -13.84 3.59 -8.74
C THR A 88 -13.05 4.63 -9.51
N ASN A 89 -13.39 4.90 -10.77
CA ASN A 89 -12.71 5.89 -11.60
C ASN A 89 -13.10 7.31 -11.18
N ARG A 90 -12.51 7.74 -10.06
CA ARG A 90 -12.66 9.10 -9.53
C ARG A 90 -11.85 10.06 -10.39
N ASP A 91 -12.48 11.15 -10.79
CA ASP A 91 -11.81 12.28 -11.43
C ASP A 91 -11.18 13.17 -10.35
N VAL A 92 -9.89 12.95 -10.10
CA VAL A 92 -9.10 13.73 -9.14
C VAL A 92 -9.09 15.22 -9.51
N ALA A 93 -9.13 15.56 -10.80
CA ALA A 93 -9.12 16.94 -11.24
C ALA A 93 -10.40 17.67 -10.82
N ALA A 94 -11.55 16.98 -10.85
CA ALA A 94 -12.84 17.50 -10.41
C ALA A 94 -13.02 17.56 -8.88
N MET A 95 -12.28 16.76 -8.11
CA MET A 95 -12.35 16.79 -6.64
C MET A 95 -11.85 18.12 -6.06
N THR A 96 -12.56 18.64 -5.07
CA THR A 96 -12.16 19.79 -4.26
C THR A 96 -11.13 19.41 -3.20
N PRO A 97 -10.30 20.36 -2.70
CA PRO A 97 -9.39 20.09 -1.58
C PRO A 97 -10.11 19.52 -0.34
N GLU A 98 -11.33 19.96 -0.05
CA GLU A 98 -12.11 19.44 1.07
C GLU A 98 -12.50 17.97 0.89
N GLU A 99 -12.89 17.55 -0.32
CA GLU A 99 -13.16 16.14 -0.61
C GLU A 99 -11.90 15.27 -0.47
N ILE A 100 -10.74 15.80 -0.85
CA ILE A 100 -9.45 15.12 -0.62
C ILE A 100 -9.16 15.00 0.88
N ARG A 101 -9.40 16.06 1.66
CA ARG A 101 -9.18 16.08 3.12
C ARG A 101 -10.09 15.08 3.84
N LEU A 102 -11.35 14.97 3.42
CA LEU A 102 -12.32 14.01 3.96
C LEU A 102 -11.98 12.57 3.56
N GLY A 103 -11.58 12.35 2.31
CA GLY A 103 -11.27 11.03 1.76
C GLY A 103 -12.48 10.09 1.80
N SER A 104 -12.27 8.88 2.32
CA SER A 104 -13.34 7.87 2.41
C SER A 104 -14.37 8.13 3.51
N CYS A 105 -14.14 9.09 4.42
CA CYS A 105 -15.02 9.33 5.56
C CYS A 105 -16.40 9.83 5.13
N GLN A 106 -17.46 9.12 5.56
CA GLN A 106 -18.85 9.45 5.19
C GLN A 106 -19.64 10.16 6.31
N GLY A 107 -19.00 10.39 7.47
CA GLY A 107 -19.65 10.99 8.63
C GLY A 107 -18.67 11.29 9.75
N PRO A 108 -19.16 11.54 10.97
CA PRO A 108 -18.29 11.67 12.13
C PRO A 108 -17.60 10.33 12.44
N GLY A 109 -16.41 10.41 13.03
CA GLY A 109 -15.69 9.24 13.54
C GLY A 109 -16.37 8.62 14.77
N PRO A 110 -15.65 7.77 15.53
CA PRO A 110 -16.18 7.14 16.75
C PRO A 110 -16.83 8.16 17.69
N VAL A 111 -18.02 7.85 18.20
CA VAL A 111 -18.77 8.73 19.10
C VAL A 111 -18.84 8.18 20.53
N GLY A 112 -18.77 9.09 21.50
CA GLY A 112 -18.91 8.73 22.91
C GLY A 112 -17.78 7.84 23.42
N LYS A 113 -18.12 6.95 24.37
CA LYS A 113 -17.16 6.05 25.01
C LYS A 113 -16.77 4.89 24.10
N ILE A 114 -15.51 4.46 24.19
CA ILE A 114 -14.98 3.34 23.41
C ILE A 114 -14.84 2.11 24.30
N SER A 115 -15.63 1.06 24.02
CA SER A 115 -15.52 -0.23 24.69
C SER A 115 -14.52 -1.13 23.97
N ILE A 116 -13.40 -1.47 24.63
CA ILE A 116 -12.38 -2.36 24.08
C ILE A 116 -12.94 -3.79 24.00
N THR A 117 -12.95 -4.37 22.80
CA THR A 117 -13.42 -5.75 22.58
C THR A 117 -12.27 -6.74 22.49
N LYS A 118 -11.14 -6.34 21.91
CA LYS A 118 -9.96 -7.20 21.76
C LYS A 118 -8.68 -6.38 21.62
N LEU A 119 -7.62 -6.75 22.34
CA LEU A 119 -6.29 -6.18 22.11
C LEU A 119 -5.65 -6.77 20.85
N LYS A 120 -4.89 -5.94 20.14
CA LYS A 120 -4.14 -6.39 18.97
C LYS A 120 -2.85 -7.07 19.45
N GLU A 121 -2.81 -8.40 19.33
CA GLU A 121 -1.68 -9.24 19.76
C GLU A 121 -0.62 -9.45 18.66
N THR A 122 -0.91 -9.04 17.41
CA THR A 122 -0.07 -9.29 16.23
C THR A 122 0.23 -8.01 15.45
N GLY A 123 1.40 -7.96 14.81
CA GLY A 123 1.89 -6.79 14.06
C GLY A 123 2.81 -5.88 14.89
N ILE A 124 3.34 -4.84 14.25
CA ILE A 124 4.35 -3.95 14.85
C ILE A 124 3.69 -2.85 15.71
N SER A 125 2.66 -2.19 15.17
CA SER A 125 2.04 -1.06 15.85
C SER A 125 1.02 -1.54 16.91
N PRO A 126 1.06 -0.99 18.14
CA PRO A 126 0.08 -1.28 19.18
C PRO A 126 -1.31 -0.80 18.76
N GLY A 127 -2.35 -1.50 19.22
CA GLY A 127 -3.72 -1.17 18.88
C GLY A 127 -4.74 -2.08 19.55
N PHE A 128 -6.01 -1.77 19.33
CA PHE A 128 -7.11 -2.60 19.79
C PHE A 128 -8.32 -2.46 18.87
N PHE A 129 -9.20 -3.45 18.97
CA PHE A 129 -10.52 -3.46 18.42
C PHE A 129 -11.48 -2.94 19.48
N GLY A 130 -12.29 -1.93 19.16
CA GLY A 130 -13.28 -1.37 20.08
C GLY A 130 -14.57 -0.97 19.40
N ARG A 131 -15.65 -0.89 20.19
CA ARG A 131 -16.93 -0.33 19.76
C ARG A 131 -17.14 1.05 20.37
N ASP A 132 -17.69 1.96 19.59
CA ASP A 132 -18.15 3.24 20.10
C ASP A 132 -19.50 3.10 20.84
N GLU A 133 -20.07 4.21 21.31
CA GLU A 133 -21.32 4.21 22.07
C GLU A 133 -22.55 3.78 21.24
N GLN A 134 -22.47 3.91 19.91
CA GLN A 134 -23.49 3.43 18.98
C GLN A 134 -23.33 1.95 18.62
N GLY A 135 -22.26 1.29 19.10
CA GLY A 135 -21.95 -0.10 18.79
C GLY A 135 -21.19 -0.28 17.48
N THR A 136 -20.79 0.80 16.82
CA THR A 136 -19.99 0.76 15.59
C THR A 136 -18.57 0.29 15.90
N MET A 137 -18.09 -0.66 15.09
CA MET A 137 -16.81 -1.34 15.33
C MET A 137 -15.66 -0.64 14.60
N TYR A 138 -14.57 -0.41 15.33
CA TYR A 138 -13.35 0.23 14.81
C TYR A 138 -12.07 -0.53 15.21
N LEU A 139 -11.06 -0.45 14.36
CA LEU A 139 -9.67 -0.76 14.69
C LEU A 139 -8.95 0.54 15.04
N PHE A 140 -8.39 0.62 16.24
CA PHE A 140 -7.56 1.72 16.69
C PHE A 140 -6.09 1.31 16.61
N LYS A 141 -5.25 2.11 15.94
CA LYS A 141 -3.79 1.95 16.00
C LYS A 141 -3.13 3.26 16.42
N PHE A 142 -2.03 3.13 17.16
CA PHE A 142 -1.30 4.23 17.76
C PHE A 142 0.07 4.40 17.12
N ASP A 143 0.66 5.57 17.33
CA ASP A 143 2.04 5.83 16.98
C ASP A 143 3.02 5.00 17.84
N PRO A 144 4.17 4.60 17.27
CA PRO A 144 5.18 3.89 18.03
C PRO A 144 5.82 4.80 19.10
N PRO A 145 6.28 4.24 20.24
CA PRO A 145 6.94 5.01 21.29
C PRO A 145 8.12 5.83 20.75
N GLY A 146 8.17 7.12 21.09
CA GLY A 146 9.22 8.04 20.66
C GLY A 146 8.99 8.72 19.31
N TYR A 147 7.95 8.34 18.56
CA TYR A 147 7.65 8.86 17.23
C TYR A 147 6.18 9.29 17.11
N PRO A 148 5.74 10.32 17.87
CA PRO A 148 4.37 10.80 17.79
C PRO A 148 4.04 11.28 16.38
N GLU A 149 2.81 11.05 15.93
CA GLU A 149 2.27 11.49 14.62
C GLU A 149 2.85 10.78 13.39
N LEU A 150 3.87 9.93 13.54
CA LEU A 150 4.54 9.25 12.45
C LEU A 150 3.64 8.26 11.70
N ALA A 151 3.17 7.22 12.39
CA ALA A 151 2.41 6.14 11.76
C ALA A 151 0.96 6.56 11.50
N THR A 152 0.37 7.33 12.42
CA THR A 152 -1.00 7.84 12.27
C THR A 152 -1.08 8.90 11.18
N GLY A 153 -0.07 9.76 11.03
CA GLY A 153 0.01 10.70 9.91
C GLY A 153 0.16 9.99 8.57
N ALA A 154 1.10 9.04 8.47
CA ALA A 154 1.26 8.20 7.29
C ALA A 154 -0.03 7.48 6.88
N GLU A 155 -0.76 6.92 7.85
CA GLU A 155 -2.02 6.23 7.60
C GLU A 155 -3.09 7.14 7.01
N ILE A 156 -3.27 8.32 7.61
CA ILE A 156 -4.28 9.29 7.15
C ILE A 156 -3.93 9.82 5.76
N VAL A 157 -2.70 10.29 5.54
CA VAL A 157 -2.29 10.85 4.24
C VAL A 157 -2.37 9.81 3.13
N GLY A 158 -1.84 8.61 3.37
CA GLY A 158 -1.89 7.49 2.41
C GLY A 158 -3.33 7.10 2.06
N ASN A 159 -4.22 7.06 3.06
CA ASN A 159 -5.64 6.81 2.86
C ASN A 159 -6.31 7.88 1.96
N ARG A 160 -6.06 9.18 2.22
CA ARG A 160 -6.65 10.27 1.42
C ARG A 160 -6.20 10.22 -0.03
N ILE A 161 -4.91 10.03 -0.27
CA ILE A 161 -4.35 9.98 -1.63
C ILE A 161 -4.88 8.75 -2.38
N LEU A 162 -4.86 7.56 -1.78
CA LEU A 162 -5.35 6.35 -2.46
C LEU A 162 -6.87 6.35 -2.67
N TYR A 163 -7.63 6.95 -1.74
CA TYR A 163 -9.06 7.18 -1.96
C TYR A 163 -9.28 8.05 -3.19
N ALA A 164 -8.62 9.22 -3.25
CA ALA A 164 -8.78 10.15 -4.37
C ALA A 164 -8.36 9.52 -5.71
N LEU A 165 -7.29 8.73 -5.72
CA LEU A 165 -6.85 7.99 -6.90
C LEU A 165 -7.85 6.94 -7.38
N GLY A 166 -8.82 6.55 -6.57
CA GLY A 166 -9.94 5.68 -6.95
C GLY A 166 -9.98 4.33 -6.22
N TYR A 167 -8.99 4.01 -5.39
CA TYR A 167 -8.97 2.74 -4.66
C TYR A 167 -10.01 2.69 -3.56
N TYR A 168 -10.50 1.49 -3.26
CA TYR A 168 -11.29 1.26 -2.06
C TYR A 168 -10.36 1.24 -0.84
N VAL A 169 -10.58 2.15 0.08
CA VAL A 169 -9.91 2.23 1.38
C VAL A 169 -10.97 2.37 2.47
N PRO A 170 -10.76 1.84 3.68
CA PRO A 170 -11.74 1.98 4.76
C PRO A 170 -11.90 3.44 5.17
N GLU A 171 -13.04 3.77 5.78
CA GLU A 171 -13.20 5.05 6.49
C GLU A 171 -12.17 5.13 7.61
N MET A 172 -11.34 6.18 7.60
CA MET A 172 -10.22 6.30 8.51
C MET A 172 -10.19 7.69 9.16
N TYR A 173 -10.33 7.68 10.48
CA TYR A 173 -10.49 8.87 11.31
C TYR A 173 -9.24 9.09 12.15
N LEU A 174 -8.83 10.35 12.28
CA LEU A 174 -7.82 10.75 13.25
C LEU A 174 -8.52 11.26 14.51
N ILE A 175 -8.20 10.67 15.66
CA ILE A 175 -8.84 11.00 16.93
C ILE A 175 -7.83 11.06 18.07
N THR A 176 -8.25 11.70 19.16
CA THR A 176 -7.71 11.40 20.49
C THR A 176 -8.66 10.38 21.12
N VAL A 177 -8.12 9.24 21.55
CA VAL A 177 -8.91 8.19 22.19
C VAL A 177 -9.29 8.65 23.60
N GLU A 178 -10.58 8.54 23.93
CA GLU A 178 -11.11 8.92 25.24
C GLU A 178 -12.19 7.94 25.69
N GLY A 179 -12.37 7.82 27.00
CA GLY A 179 -13.48 7.07 27.58
C GLY A 179 -13.37 5.55 27.45
N THR A 180 -12.16 5.01 27.25
CA THR A 180 -11.91 3.55 27.34
C THR A 180 -11.79 3.08 28.79
N GLY A 181 -11.41 3.97 29.71
CA GLY A 181 -11.11 3.63 31.10
C GLY A 181 -9.73 2.99 31.26
N ASP A 182 -8.87 3.06 30.23
CA ASP A 182 -7.52 2.50 30.20
C ASP A 182 -6.52 3.60 29.85
N GLU A 183 -5.72 4.02 30.83
CA GLU A 183 -4.69 5.07 30.69
C GLU A 183 -3.62 4.76 29.63
N ARG A 184 -3.51 3.49 29.21
CA ARG A 184 -2.62 3.11 28.11
C ARG A 184 -3.11 3.67 26.77
N PHE A 185 -4.39 4.00 26.65
CA PHE A 185 -5.02 4.44 25.40
C PHE A 185 -5.68 5.82 25.52
N ASP A 186 -6.32 6.12 26.65
CA ASP A 186 -7.00 7.41 26.85
C ASP A 186 -6.02 8.59 26.79
N GLY A 187 -6.46 9.70 26.19
CA GLY A 187 -5.65 10.90 25.95
C GLY A 187 -4.64 10.79 24.82
N LYS A 188 -4.56 9.65 24.12
CA LYS A 188 -3.56 9.43 23.05
C LYS A 188 -4.15 9.58 21.66
N ARG A 189 -3.34 10.16 20.77
CA ARG A 189 -3.61 10.21 19.32
C ARG A 189 -3.64 8.79 18.75
N ALA A 190 -4.66 8.50 17.95
CA ALA A 190 -4.80 7.25 17.22
C ALA A 190 -5.47 7.47 15.87
N MET A 191 -5.23 6.57 14.93
CA MET A 191 -6.16 6.38 13.82
C MET A 191 -7.20 5.34 14.20
N ALA A 192 -8.44 5.60 13.84
CA ALA A 192 -9.58 4.70 13.96
C ALA A 192 -10.09 4.34 12.55
N SER A 193 -9.88 3.08 12.15
CA SER A 193 -10.42 2.54 10.90
C SER A 193 -11.76 1.86 11.18
N LYS A 194 -12.83 2.33 10.54
CA LYS A 194 -14.15 1.69 10.65
C LYS A 194 -14.11 0.30 10.02
N PHE A 195 -14.78 -0.67 10.64
CA PHE A 195 -14.92 -1.99 10.05
C PHE A 195 -15.76 -1.93 8.77
N LEU A 196 -15.31 -2.66 7.75
CA LEU A 196 -16.03 -2.75 6.49
C LEU A 196 -17.35 -3.50 6.68
N GLU A 197 -18.36 -3.05 5.95
CA GLU A 197 -19.65 -3.73 5.89
C GLU A 197 -19.58 -5.01 5.04
N GLY A 198 -20.45 -5.96 5.34
CA GLY A 198 -20.52 -7.25 4.66
C GLY A 198 -19.64 -8.34 5.28
N GLU A 199 -19.52 -9.46 4.58
CA GLU A 199 -18.74 -10.60 5.02
C GLU A 199 -17.28 -10.46 4.60
N LEU A 200 -16.36 -10.42 5.58
CA LEU A 200 -14.93 -10.36 5.31
C LEU A 200 -14.39 -11.74 4.90
N LEU A 201 -13.86 -11.82 3.68
CA LEU A 201 -13.37 -13.06 3.07
C LEU A 201 -11.85 -13.26 3.20
N GLY A 202 -11.16 -12.33 3.84
CA GLY A 202 -9.71 -12.32 3.99
C GLY A 202 -9.01 -11.57 2.85
N PHE A 203 -7.74 -11.91 2.61
CA PHE A 203 -6.84 -11.21 1.69
C PHE A 203 -7.03 -11.65 0.23
N PHE A 204 -7.08 -10.68 -0.70
CA PHE A 204 -6.87 -11.01 -2.11
C PHE A 204 -5.38 -11.20 -2.37
N ARG A 205 -5.03 -11.83 -3.49
CA ARG A 205 -3.63 -12.05 -3.87
C ARG A 205 -3.32 -11.32 -5.15
N TYR A 206 -2.31 -10.46 -5.16
CA TYR A 206 -1.89 -9.76 -6.38
C TYR A 206 -1.60 -10.74 -7.53
N ASN A 207 -1.08 -11.93 -7.22
CA ASN A 207 -0.72 -12.94 -8.22
C ASN A 207 -1.93 -13.44 -9.06
N ASN A 208 -3.15 -13.31 -8.53
CA ASN A 208 -4.36 -13.68 -9.28
C ASN A 208 -4.85 -12.56 -10.21
N HIS A 209 -4.26 -11.38 -10.11
CA HIS A 209 -4.74 -10.14 -10.73
C HIS A 209 -3.60 -9.35 -11.42
N ILE A 210 -2.51 -10.04 -11.78
CA ILE A 210 -1.30 -9.44 -12.39
C ILE A 210 -1.52 -8.80 -13.76
N HIS A 211 -2.71 -8.95 -14.35
CA HIS A 211 -3.07 -8.40 -15.65
C HIS A 211 -3.99 -7.19 -15.56
N ARG A 212 -4.21 -6.66 -14.35
CA ARG A 212 -5.10 -5.52 -14.09
C ARG A 212 -4.32 -4.21 -14.05
N ARG A 213 -4.75 -3.19 -14.81
CA ARG A 213 -4.07 -1.89 -14.90
C ARG A 213 -4.03 -1.21 -13.53
N GLU A 214 -5.15 -1.13 -12.83
CA GLU A 214 -5.23 -0.44 -11.53
C GLU A 214 -4.33 -1.08 -10.47
N LEU A 215 -4.03 -2.39 -10.55
CA LEU A 215 -3.15 -3.04 -9.59
C LEU A 215 -1.67 -2.99 -10.00
N ARG A 216 -1.38 -2.97 -11.30
CA ARG A 216 -0.02 -2.72 -11.81
C ARG A 216 0.42 -1.30 -11.52
N ALA A 217 -0.41 -0.35 -11.93
CA ALA A 217 -0.17 1.09 -11.84
C ALA A 217 -0.17 1.61 -10.40
N LEU A 218 -0.76 0.86 -9.46
CA LEU A 218 -0.65 1.11 -8.02
C LEU A 218 0.83 1.23 -7.58
N LYS A 219 1.79 0.63 -8.28
CA LYS A 219 3.24 0.82 -8.02
C LYS A 219 3.61 2.31 -8.00
N VAL A 220 3.13 3.09 -8.97
CA VAL A 220 3.47 4.52 -9.09
C VAL A 220 2.85 5.31 -7.94
N ALA A 221 1.60 5.02 -7.58
CA ALA A 221 0.92 5.67 -6.47
C ALA A 221 1.58 5.34 -5.11
N GLN A 222 1.90 4.07 -4.87
CA GLN A 222 2.58 3.64 -3.63
C GLN A 222 4.00 4.19 -3.58
N GLY A 223 4.69 4.26 -4.71
CA GLY A 223 5.97 4.95 -4.85
C GLY A 223 5.86 6.43 -4.51
N TRP A 224 4.84 7.14 -5.00
CA TRP A 224 4.65 8.56 -4.71
C TRP A 224 4.59 8.85 -3.20
N ILE A 225 3.81 8.06 -2.46
CA ILE A 225 3.66 8.17 -1.00
C ILE A 225 4.69 7.34 -0.22
N ASN A 226 5.67 6.72 -0.88
CA ASN A 226 6.64 5.78 -0.32
C ASN A 226 6.06 4.69 0.61
N ASN A 227 4.91 4.11 0.23
CA ASN A 227 4.33 3.00 1.00
C ASN A 227 4.98 1.67 0.65
N THR A 228 5.91 1.22 1.49
CA THR A 228 6.73 0.05 1.17
C THR A 228 6.10 -1.28 1.57
N ASP A 229 4.98 -1.31 2.31
CA ASP A 229 4.35 -2.57 2.75
C ASP A 229 3.19 -3.01 1.83
N CYS A 230 3.47 -3.19 0.54
CA CYS A 230 2.46 -3.50 -0.48
C CYS A 230 2.15 -5.00 -0.66
N LYS A 231 2.04 -5.76 0.45
CA LYS A 231 1.82 -7.23 0.42
C LYS A 231 0.34 -7.62 0.43
N ASP A 232 0.01 -8.87 0.06
CA ASP A 232 -1.38 -9.36 0.05
C ASP A 232 -2.08 -9.19 1.42
N ALA A 233 -1.33 -9.33 2.53
CA ALA A 233 -1.86 -9.16 3.89
C ALA A 233 -2.33 -7.73 4.21
N ASN A 234 -2.02 -6.76 3.36
CA ASN A 234 -2.47 -5.37 3.45
C ASN A 234 -3.58 -5.08 2.43
N THR A 235 -4.36 -6.11 2.12
CA THR A 235 -5.59 -6.03 1.33
C THR A 235 -6.78 -6.53 2.15
N LEU A 236 -8.01 -6.37 1.70
CA LEU A 236 -9.16 -7.03 2.33
C LEU A 236 -10.32 -7.17 1.38
N VAL A 237 -10.93 -8.35 1.32
CA VAL A 237 -12.13 -8.60 0.51
C VAL A 237 -13.36 -8.53 1.39
N ALA A 238 -14.27 -7.61 1.07
CA ALA A 238 -15.60 -7.49 1.65
C ALA A 238 -16.66 -7.95 0.64
N TRP A 239 -17.45 -8.95 1.03
CA TRP A 239 -18.58 -9.43 0.23
C TRP A 239 -19.88 -8.80 0.72
N ARG A 240 -20.48 -7.96 -0.11
CA ARG A 240 -21.77 -7.30 0.15
C ARG A 240 -22.57 -7.17 -1.13
N ASP A 241 -23.89 -7.28 -1.02
CA ASP A 241 -24.83 -7.04 -2.13
C ASP A 241 -24.53 -7.86 -3.41
N GLY A 242 -24.01 -9.08 -3.22
CA GLY A 242 -23.67 -9.96 -4.35
C GLY A 242 -22.36 -9.60 -5.07
N VAL A 243 -21.56 -8.69 -4.52
CA VAL A 243 -20.30 -8.20 -5.12
C VAL A 243 -19.15 -8.30 -4.11
N ALA A 244 -17.97 -8.70 -4.59
CA ALA A 244 -16.73 -8.59 -3.83
C ALA A 244 -16.08 -7.22 -4.05
N TYR A 245 -15.88 -6.45 -2.98
CA TYR A 245 -15.10 -5.22 -2.98
C TYR A 245 -13.73 -5.50 -2.35
N ASN A 246 -12.67 -5.11 -3.04
CA ASN A 246 -11.29 -5.37 -2.68
C ASN A 246 -10.66 -4.06 -2.22
N TYR A 247 -10.39 -3.98 -0.92
CA TYR A 247 -9.84 -2.82 -0.25
C TYR A 247 -8.33 -2.92 -0.13
N LEU A 248 -7.67 -1.78 -0.19
CA LEU A 248 -6.33 -1.57 0.37
C LEU A 248 -6.47 -1.15 1.83
N ILE A 249 -5.63 -1.70 2.69
CA ILE A 249 -5.60 -1.40 4.13
C ILE A 249 -4.15 -1.25 4.58
N ASP A 250 -3.95 -0.69 5.78
CA ASP A 250 -2.63 -0.58 6.43
C ASP A 250 -1.62 0.26 5.65
N PHE A 251 -1.71 1.57 5.82
CA PHE A 251 -0.84 2.57 5.19
C PHE A 251 0.23 3.11 6.16
N ASN A 252 0.46 2.43 7.29
CA ASN A 252 1.40 2.88 8.33
C ASN A 252 2.87 2.83 7.91
N CYS A 253 3.16 2.19 6.77
CA CYS A 253 4.45 2.18 6.11
C CYS A 253 4.53 3.18 4.96
N SER A 254 3.64 4.19 4.89
CA SER A 254 3.73 5.32 3.97
C SER A 254 4.63 6.44 4.52
N LEU A 255 4.90 7.43 3.69
CA LEU A 255 5.75 8.59 3.95
C LEU A 255 7.10 8.16 4.51
N GLY A 256 7.49 8.68 5.68
CA GLY A 256 8.75 8.32 6.33
C GLY A 256 8.63 7.24 7.40
N SER A 257 7.47 6.58 7.50
CA SER A 257 7.18 5.57 8.51
C SER A 257 7.46 4.15 7.99
N ALA A 258 8.01 3.30 8.86
CA ALA A 258 8.10 1.85 8.70
C ALA A 258 7.15 1.10 9.66
N GLY A 259 6.15 1.80 10.20
CA GLY A 259 5.12 1.27 11.11
C GLY A 259 5.56 1.13 12.58
N GLY A 260 6.84 0.86 12.84
CA GLY A 260 7.43 0.81 14.19
C GLY A 260 8.38 1.96 14.53
N GLY A 261 8.68 2.80 13.54
CA GLY A 261 9.68 3.87 13.61
C GLY A 261 9.93 4.44 12.22
N PRO A 262 10.93 5.30 12.05
CA PRO A 262 11.27 5.87 10.76
C PRO A 262 11.79 4.80 9.80
N LYS A 263 11.65 5.05 8.50
CA LYS A 263 12.25 4.21 7.45
C LYS A 263 13.78 4.20 7.50
N ASP A 264 14.33 3.06 7.08
CA ASP A 264 15.74 2.93 6.73
C ASP A 264 16.01 3.61 5.36
N PRO A 265 17.21 4.15 5.10
CA PRO A 265 17.54 4.73 3.79
C PRO A 265 17.31 3.84 2.57
N SER A 266 17.38 2.51 2.70
CA SER A 266 17.10 1.59 1.58
C SER A 266 15.61 1.46 1.26
N ALA A 267 14.72 1.95 2.12
CA ALA A 267 13.27 1.77 1.95
C ALA A 267 12.74 2.55 0.75
N GLY A 268 12.28 1.82 -0.26
CA GLY A 268 11.87 2.37 -1.56
C GLY A 268 12.89 2.16 -2.67
N TRP A 269 14.05 1.57 -2.37
CA TRP A 269 15.11 1.25 -3.32
C TRP A 269 15.37 -0.25 -3.41
N GLU A 270 15.28 -0.95 -2.28
CA GLU A 270 15.59 -2.38 -2.18
C GLU A 270 14.44 -3.15 -1.54
N ASN A 271 14.25 -4.41 -1.95
CA ASN A 271 13.42 -5.32 -1.17
C ASN A 271 14.18 -5.79 0.08
N ILE A 272 13.48 -6.10 1.17
CA ILE A 272 14.10 -6.71 2.36
C ILE A 272 14.69 -8.11 2.02
N TRP A 273 14.19 -8.73 0.95
CA TRP A 273 14.69 -9.99 0.41
C TRP A 273 14.36 -10.08 -1.09
N ASP A 274 15.37 -9.98 -1.95
CA ASP A 274 15.29 -10.24 -3.40
C ASP A 274 16.25 -11.37 -3.81
N PHE A 275 15.69 -12.41 -4.46
CA PHE A 275 16.49 -13.49 -5.05
C PHE A 275 17.27 -13.05 -6.29
N GLU A 276 16.75 -12.13 -7.09
CA GLU A 276 17.39 -11.66 -8.32
C GLU A 276 18.65 -10.84 -7.99
N GLU A 277 18.54 -9.90 -7.05
CA GLU A 277 19.67 -9.15 -6.48
C GLU A 277 20.71 -10.07 -5.81
N PHE A 278 20.30 -11.03 -4.98
CA PHE A 278 21.22 -12.00 -4.36
C PHE A 278 22.08 -12.78 -5.38
N PHE A 279 21.51 -13.15 -6.53
CA PHE A 279 22.29 -13.80 -7.59
C PHE A 279 23.05 -12.80 -8.46
N THR A 280 22.56 -11.57 -8.64
CA THR A 280 23.20 -10.53 -9.43
C THR A 280 24.45 -10.01 -8.72
N ASP A 281 24.40 -9.76 -7.41
CA ASP A 281 25.54 -9.33 -6.58
C ASP A 281 26.70 -10.32 -6.56
N VAL A 282 26.40 -11.62 -6.69
CA VAL A 282 27.42 -12.67 -6.82
C VAL A 282 28.22 -12.51 -8.12
N PHE A 283 27.66 -11.87 -9.15
CA PHE A 283 28.30 -11.68 -10.47
C PHE A 283 28.72 -10.24 -10.77
N THR A 284 28.09 -9.23 -10.16
CA THR A 284 28.37 -7.80 -10.42
C THR A 284 29.47 -7.22 -9.52
N PHE A 285 29.90 -7.94 -8.48
CA PHE A 285 30.97 -7.52 -7.56
C PHE A 285 30.80 -6.07 -7.05
N ASP A 286 29.57 -5.69 -6.69
CA ASP A 286 29.30 -4.44 -5.94
C ASP A 286 29.77 -3.16 -6.69
N LEU A 287 29.69 -3.18 -8.03
CA LEU A 287 30.13 -2.06 -8.89
C LEU A 287 29.07 -0.96 -9.06
N ASP A 288 27.83 -1.20 -8.62
CA ASP A 288 26.78 -0.18 -8.64
C ASP A 288 26.82 0.65 -7.35
N LYS A 289 26.92 1.97 -7.50
CA LYS A 289 26.74 2.89 -6.38
C LYS A 289 25.28 2.82 -5.95
N GLU A 290 25.07 2.60 -4.65
CA GLU A 290 23.75 2.67 -4.04
C GLU A 290 23.07 4.00 -4.40
N PRO A 291 21.80 3.97 -4.85
CA PRO A 291 21.10 5.16 -5.30
C PRO A 291 20.62 6.05 -4.14
N TYR A 292 20.90 5.69 -2.90
CA TYR A 292 20.47 6.37 -1.69
C TYR A 292 21.64 6.65 -0.73
N ASP A 293 21.49 7.69 0.11
CA ASP A 293 22.46 8.00 1.14
C ASP A 293 22.21 7.17 2.40
N LYS A 294 23.07 6.19 2.67
CA LYS A 294 23.08 5.41 3.92
C LYS A 294 23.14 6.25 5.21
N ASN A 295 23.62 7.49 5.12
CA ASN A 295 23.70 8.41 6.25
C ASN A 295 22.49 9.31 6.38
N ALA A 296 21.49 9.19 5.50
CA ALA A 296 20.26 9.95 5.61
C ALA A 296 19.62 9.78 6.99
N ARG A 297 18.98 10.85 7.46
CA ARG A 297 18.39 10.92 8.79
C ARG A 297 16.94 11.38 8.69
N PRO A 298 16.06 10.90 9.59
CA PRO A 298 14.71 11.41 9.70
C PRO A 298 14.70 12.93 9.86
N PHE A 299 13.77 13.60 9.18
CA PHE A 299 13.59 15.05 9.32
C PHE A 299 13.15 15.43 10.74
N SER A 300 12.22 14.65 11.29
CA SER A 300 11.76 14.74 12.67
C SER A 300 11.17 13.41 13.12
N PRO A 301 10.89 13.22 14.44
CA PRO A 301 10.19 12.03 14.91
C PRO A 301 8.79 11.83 14.29
N ALA A 302 8.12 12.90 13.86
CA ALA A 302 6.78 12.86 13.27
C ALA A 302 6.78 12.61 11.76
N VAL A 303 7.82 13.08 11.04
CA VAL A 303 7.94 12.89 9.59
C VAL A 303 8.62 11.57 9.25
N GLY A 304 9.63 11.17 10.02
CA GLY A 304 10.49 10.05 9.68
C GLY A 304 11.45 10.39 8.53
N LEU A 305 11.94 9.36 7.83
CA LEU A 305 12.82 9.52 6.67
C LEU A 305 11.97 9.50 5.38
N PHE A 306 11.66 10.68 4.87
CA PHE A 306 10.90 10.89 3.65
C PHE A 306 11.50 12.07 2.89
N ASP A 307 11.87 11.86 1.64
CA ASP A 307 12.54 12.87 0.83
C ASP A 307 12.14 12.78 -0.65
N ALA A 308 12.69 13.69 -1.44
CA ALA A 308 12.49 13.75 -2.89
C ALA A 308 13.58 12.99 -3.68
N ASN A 309 14.51 12.29 -3.03
CA ASN A 309 15.43 11.38 -3.72
C ASN A 309 14.65 10.13 -4.11
N TYR A 310 14.09 10.16 -5.31
CA TYR A 310 13.06 9.23 -5.74
C TYR A 310 13.14 9.00 -7.25
N ASP A 311 13.10 7.74 -7.65
CA ASP A 311 12.95 7.34 -9.05
C ASP A 311 11.68 6.48 -9.18
N PRO A 312 10.63 6.97 -9.88
CA PRO A 312 9.38 6.22 -10.06
C PRO A 312 9.57 4.87 -10.77
N LYS A 313 10.58 4.74 -11.64
CA LYS A 313 10.86 3.50 -12.37
C LYS A 313 11.60 2.48 -11.51
N ARG A 314 12.47 2.95 -10.60
CA ARG A 314 13.28 2.10 -9.72
C ARG A 314 12.70 1.89 -8.34
N TRP A 315 11.61 2.56 -7.97
CA TRP A 315 11.02 2.40 -6.65
C TRP A 315 10.54 0.96 -6.39
N GLU A 316 10.84 0.45 -5.21
CA GLU A 316 10.48 -0.91 -4.81
C GLU A 316 9.83 -1.01 -3.42
N PRO A 317 8.83 -1.89 -3.25
CA PRO A 317 8.30 -2.22 -1.92
C PRO A 317 9.26 -3.12 -1.14
N ASN A 318 8.99 -3.35 0.15
CA ASN A 318 9.76 -4.25 1.01
C ASN A 318 9.75 -5.71 0.52
N TYR A 319 8.66 -6.13 -0.14
CA TYR A 319 8.49 -7.47 -0.70
C TYR A 319 8.00 -7.36 -2.14
N PRO A 320 8.54 -8.16 -3.07
CA PRO A 320 8.07 -8.19 -4.45
C PRO A 320 6.54 -8.32 -4.55
N ASN A 321 5.94 -7.39 -5.28
CA ASN A 321 4.52 -7.42 -5.58
C ASN A 321 4.31 -7.88 -7.01
N THR A 322 3.62 -9.01 -7.13
CA THR A 322 3.47 -9.67 -8.43
C THR A 322 2.75 -8.86 -9.51
N ALA A 323 1.88 -7.91 -9.14
CA ALA A 323 1.25 -7.01 -10.09
C ALA A 323 2.22 -5.89 -10.50
N PHE A 324 3.02 -5.37 -9.57
CA PHE A 324 4.00 -4.31 -9.85
C PHE A 324 5.08 -4.79 -10.81
N GLU A 325 5.47 -6.06 -10.72
CA GLU A 325 6.43 -6.67 -11.65
C GLU A 325 5.90 -6.79 -13.10
N GLU A 326 4.59 -6.71 -13.30
CA GLU A 326 3.95 -6.75 -14.63
C GLU A 326 3.54 -5.36 -15.13
N ILE A 327 3.94 -4.28 -14.44
CA ILE A 327 3.67 -2.90 -14.87
C ILE A 327 4.26 -2.62 -16.25
N THR A 328 3.52 -1.84 -17.04
CA THR A 328 3.98 -1.29 -18.33
C THR A 328 4.09 0.23 -18.26
N ASP A 329 4.82 0.84 -19.19
CA ASP A 329 4.88 2.31 -19.29
C ASP A 329 3.49 2.93 -19.53
N GLU A 330 2.59 2.23 -20.24
CA GLU A 330 1.20 2.67 -20.42
C GLU A 330 0.42 2.66 -19.09
N ASP A 331 0.58 1.61 -18.28
CA ASP A 331 -0.06 1.53 -16.96
C ASP A 331 0.49 2.62 -16.02
N ALA A 332 1.80 2.85 -16.06
CA ALA A 332 2.46 3.85 -15.23
C ALA A 332 2.08 5.28 -15.63
N ARG A 333 2.04 5.56 -16.94
CA ARG A 333 1.58 6.85 -17.48
C ARG A 333 0.13 7.14 -17.11
N TRP A 334 -0.76 6.15 -17.18
CA TRP A 334 -2.15 6.30 -16.76
C TRP A 334 -2.24 6.76 -15.29
N MET A 335 -1.46 6.16 -14.38
CA MET A 335 -1.42 6.63 -12.99
C MET A 335 -0.81 8.02 -12.86
N ALA A 336 0.24 8.33 -13.62
CA ALA A 336 0.84 9.65 -13.64
C ALA A 336 -0.16 10.74 -14.08
N GLU A 337 -1.03 10.44 -15.06
CA GLU A 337 -2.11 11.33 -15.51
C GLU A 337 -3.14 11.56 -14.40
N LYS A 338 -3.49 10.53 -13.62
CA LYS A 338 -4.33 10.70 -12.42
C LYS A 338 -3.65 11.55 -11.34
N ILE A 339 -2.36 11.30 -11.11
CA ILE A 339 -1.53 12.05 -10.14
C ILE A 339 -1.42 13.54 -10.56
N ALA A 340 -1.40 13.84 -11.86
CA ALA A 340 -1.42 15.22 -12.37
C ALA A 340 -2.67 16.01 -11.95
N GLY A 341 -3.78 15.32 -11.64
CA GLY A 341 -5.00 15.96 -11.12
C GLY A 341 -4.89 16.54 -9.70
N PHE A 342 -3.83 16.18 -8.95
CA PHE A 342 -3.55 16.75 -7.63
C PHE A 342 -2.82 18.08 -7.76
N THR A 343 -3.54 19.19 -7.56
CA THR A 343 -2.91 20.50 -7.36
C THR A 343 -2.20 20.55 -6.01
N ASP A 344 -1.33 21.55 -5.82
CA ASP A 344 -0.59 21.74 -4.57
C ASP A 344 -1.54 21.92 -3.38
N GLU A 345 -2.68 22.59 -3.58
CA GLU A 345 -3.73 22.74 -2.57
C GLU A 345 -4.39 21.42 -2.21
N LYS A 346 -4.58 20.52 -3.19
CA LYS A 346 -5.13 19.18 -2.93
C LYS A 346 -4.15 18.30 -2.17
N ILE A 347 -2.85 18.37 -2.50
CA ILE A 347 -1.80 17.69 -1.75
C ILE A 347 -1.78 18.22 -0.31
N ARG A 348 -1.78 19.55 -0.13
CA ARG A 348 -1.84 20.18 1.19
C ARG A 348 -3.05 19.71 1.98
N ALA A 349 -4.24 19.68 1.37
CA ALA A 349 -5.45 19.22 2.04
C ALA A 349 -5.39 17.74 2.47
N ALA A 350 -4.73 16.86 1.70
CA ALA A 350 -4.46 15.48 2.12
C ALA A 350 -3.58 15.42 3.38
N VAL A 351 -2.55 16.27 3.46
CA VAL A 351 -1.62 16.32 4.61
C VAL A 351 -2.27 16.99 5.83
N GLU A 352 -3.03 18.07 5.65
CA GLU A 352 -3.77 18.76 6.73
C GLU A 352 -4.76 17.82 7.44
N ALA A 353 -5.28 16.80 6.75
CA ALA A 353 -6.13 15.78 7.36
C ALA A 353 -5.41 15.03 8.50
N ALA A 354 -4.08 14.93 8.44
CA ALA A 354 -3.25 14.33 9.48
C ALA A 354 -2.98 15.25 10.68
N ARG A 355 -3.32 16.56 10.63
CA ARG A 355 -3.22 17.48 11.77
C ARG A 355 -1.90 17.35 12.55
N TYR A 356 -0.77 17.52 11.86
CA TYR A 356 0.53 17.54 12.52
C TYR A 356 0.58 18.70 13.50
N SER A 357 1.18 18.49 14.67
CA SER A 357 1.26 19.53 15.71
C SER A 357 2.20 20.66 15.32
N ARG A 358 3.26 20.35 14.57
CA ARG A 358 4.22 21.32 14.06
C ARG A 358 3.94 21.62 12.59
N LYS A 359 3.74 22.90 12.29
CA LYS A 359 3.56 23.38 10.91
C LYS A 359 4.75 23.05 10.01
N GLU A 360 5.96 23.03 10.56
CA GLU A 360 7.19 22.67 9.84
C GLU A 360 7.18 21.22 9.33
N ASP A 361 6.64 20.28 10.11
CA ASP A 361 6.54 18.87 9.74
C ASP A 361 5.49 18.69 8.61
N GLU A 362 4.36 19.39 8.71
CA GLU A 362 3.32 19.42 7.66
C GLU A 362 3.86 20.02 6.36
N ASP A 363 4.45 21.21 6.41
CA ASP A 363 4.95 21.92 5.24
C ASP A 363 6.06 21.12 4.54
N TYR A 364 6.91 20.43 5.30
CA TYR A 364 7.92 19.54 4.75
C TYR A 364 7.30 18.37 3.98
N ILE A 365 6.31 17.67 4.55
CA ILE A 365 5.64 16.55 3.87
C ILE A 365 4.95 17.02 2.59
N VAL A 366 4.29 18.18 2.64
CA VAL A 366 3.65 18.78 1.46
C VAL A 366 4.67 19.06 0.36
N ASP A 367 5.79 19.71 0.70
CA ASP A 367 6.86 20.02 -0.26
C ASP A 367 7.45 18.75 -0.90
N ILE A 368 7.72 17.71 -0.10
CA ILE A 368 8.23 16.44 -0.62
C ILE A 368 7.20 15.74 -1.53
N LEU A 369 5.92 15.70 -1.15
CA LEU A 369 4.88 15.11 -2.01
C LEU A 369 4.73 15.86 -3.33
N ILE A 370 4.79 17.20 -3.32
CA ILE A 370 4.79 18.03 -4.54
C ILE A 370 5.99 17.69 -5.42
N LYS A 371 7.20 17.66 -4.84
CA LYS A 371 8.42 17.32 -5.60
C LYS A 371 8.35 15.92 -6.19
N ARG A 372 7.89 14.92 -5.42
CA ARG A 372 7.74 13.55 -5.92
C ARG A 372 6.66 13.44 -7.00
N ARG A 373 5.56 14.21 -6.88
CA ARG A 373 4.54 14.32 -7.95
C ARG A 373 5.20 14.82 -9.22
N ASP A 374 5.95 15.91 -9.13
CA ASP A 374 6.58 16.56 -10.28
C ASP A 374 7.61 15.64 -10.96
N ILE A 375 8.42 14.91 -10.18
CA ILE A 375 9.33 13.88 -10.69
C ILE A 375 8.56 12.80 -11.48
N ILE A 376 7.40 12.35 -10.99
CA ILE A 376 6.55 11.38 -11.70
C ILE A 376 6.08 11.97 -13.03
N LEU A 377 5.59 13.21 -13.03
CA LEU A 377 5.09 13.86 -14.23
C LEU A 377 6.21 14.04 -15.28
N GLU A 378 7.40 14.47 -14.87
CA GLU A 378 8.57 14.59 -15.75
C GLU A 378 8.98 13.20 -16.30
N THR A 379 9.06 12.19 -15.44
CA THR A 379 9.46 10.82 -15.80
C THR A 379 8.56 10.20 -16.89
N TYR A 380 7.27 10.52 -16.88
CA TYR A 380 6.29 10.01 -17.82
C TYR A 380 5.86 11.02 -18.91
N GLY A 381 6.59 12.14 -19.04
CA GLY A 381 6.41 13.10 -20.13
C GLY A 381 5.11 13.92 -20.05
N LEU A 382 4.66 14.22 -18.83
CA LEU A 382 3.49 15.05 -18.52
C LEU A 382 3.88 16.45 -17.99
N LYS A 383 5.18 16.69 -17.79
CA LYS A 383 5.77 17.97 -17.38
C LYS A 383 7.14 18.11 -18.05
N GLU A 384 7.46 19.31 -18.51
CA GLU A 384 8.73 19.66 -19.19
C GLU A 384 9.82 20.12 -18.21
#